data_AF-A0A6I5NRN9-F1
#
_entry.id   AF-A0A6I5NRN9-F1
#
_cell.length_a   1.000
_cell.length_b   1.000
_cell.length_c   1.000
_cell.angle_alpha   90.00
_cell.angle_beta   90.00
_cell.angle_gamma   90.00
#
_symmetry.space_group_name_H-M   'P 1'
#
loop_
_entity.id
_entity.type
_entity.pdbx_description
1 polymer ?
#
loop_
_entity_poly.entity_id
_entity_poly.type
_entity_poly.pdbx_seq_one_letter_code
_entity_poly.pdbx_strand_id
1 'polypeptide(L)'
;MSSPNRDMLKITPADLSFEPSNSTAVISEAHKFIIPVPKLGEQAEPLVYPAEHPQAGQPIVDYKGRPVGERGLVFFNQQDQAWQAVPGDGSGVIIVNEVAPPQAVQLDEAIRQRSQDIGYLTAADLKEILHYASTVLGLHDVYNSTRTYVQEKLVPAASEAPTSVEKAYGFMKRKREDLYQAIYIPEQFIFEGPAETAQVFAHGGVIIEQQGKLRGIQPEVFVRTYRLASGQSIQTVAALKTLPKAQLSSG
;
A
#
# COMPACT_ATOMS: atom_id res chain seq x y z
N MET A 1 -9.40 28.47 -17.34
CA MET A 1 -8.83 27.24 -17.93
C MET A 1 -7.32 27.38 -17.87
N SER A 2 -6.68 26.80 -16.85
CA SER A 2 -5.23 26.82 -16.65
C SER A 2 -4.59 25.73 -17.50
N SER A 3 -3.63 26.08 -18.33
CA SER A 3 -2.83 25.15 -19.13
C SER A 3 -2.08 24.15 -18.24
N PRO A 4 -1.90 22.88 -18.63
CA PRO A 4 -0.98 21.98 -17.94
C PRO A 4 0.46 22.48 -18.10
N ASN A 5 1.18 22.51 -16.98
CA ASN A 5 2.59 22.90 -16.82
C ASN A 5 3.52 22.33 -17.90
N ARG A 6 4.21 23.20 -18.65
CA ARG A 6 5.26 22.82 -19.61
C ARG A 6 6.64 22.52 -18.98
N ASP A 7 6.81 22.70 -17.66
CA ASP A 7 8.13 22.72 -17.02
C ASP A 7 8.34 21.66 -15.91
N MET A 8 7.60 20.55 -15.92
CA MET A 8 7.87 19.44 -14.99
C MET A 8 8.83 18.43 -15.62
N LEU A 9 9.87 18.05 -14.88
CA LEU A 9 10.82 17.03 -15.31
C LEU A 9 10.07 15.71 -15.50
N LYS A 10 10.32 15.02 -16.62
CA LYS A 10 9.85 13.65 -16.79
C LYS A 10 10.96 12.71 -16.36
N ILE A 11 10.64 11.78 -15.48
CA ILE A 11 11.58 10.79 -14.96
C ILE A 11 11.01 9.41 -15.25
N THR A 12 11.84 8.60 -15.88
CA THR A 12 11.57 7.20 -16.20
C THR A 12 12.48 6.30 -15.37
N PRO A 13 12.19 4.98 -15.28
CA PRO A 13 13.11 4.02 -14.68
C PRO A 13 14.55 4.07 -15.22
N ALA A 14 14.74 4.46 -16.49
CA ALA A 14 16.06 4.50 -17.12
C ALA A 14 16.93 5.66 -16.62
N ASP A 15 16.33 6.70 -16.05
CA ASP A 15 17.02 7.88 -15.52
C ASP A 15 17.57 7.65 -14.10
N LEU A 16 17.24 6.52 -13.48
CA LEU A 16 17.50 6.24 -12.08
C LEU A 16 18.55 5.15 -11.88
N SER A 17 19.53 5.41 -11.02
CA SER A 17 20.55 4.45 -10.63
C SER A 17 20.45 4.13 -9.13
N PHE A 18 20.00 2.92 -8.80
CA PHE A 18 19.86 2.44 -7.40
C PHE A 18 21.10 1.72 -6.86
N GLU A 19 22.26 1.92 -7.49
CA GLU A 19 23.55 1.50 -6.94
C GLU A 19 23.78 2.14 -5.56
N PRO A 20 24.42 1.44 -4.60
CA PRO A 20 24.64 1.96 -3.25
C PRO A 20 25.37 3.31 -3.17
N SER A 21 26.13 3.68 -4.21
CA SER A 21 26.78 5.00 -4.32
C SER A 21 25.79 6.14 -4.60
N ASN A 22 24.63 5.83 -5.19
CA ASN A 22 23.65 6.80 -5.70
C ASN A 22 22.30 6.74 -4.96
N SER A 23 22.06 5.71 -4.14
CA SER A 23 20.87 5.55 -3.32
C SER A 23 21.16 5.44 -1.82
N THR A 24 20.09 5.54 -1.03
CA THR A 24 20.10 5.31 0.42
C THR A 24 19.33 4.03 0.74
N ALA A 25 19.97 3.11 1.46
CA ALA A 25 19.31 1.89 1.92
C ALA A 25 18.31 2.20 3.05
N VAL A 26 17.06 1.77 2.88
CA VAL A 26 15.96 2.02 3.82
C VAL A 26 15.08 0.78 4.03
N ILE A 27 14.31 0.81 5.11
CA ILE A 27 13.30 -0.19 5.46
C ILE A 27 11.95 0.47 5.68
N SER A 28 10.87 -0.26 5.40
CA SER A 28 9.52 0.19 5.76
C SER A 28 9.24 -0.13 7.24
N GLU A 29 8.87 0.88 8.00
CA GLU A 29 8.40 0.76 9.40
C GLU A 29 6.87 1.00 9.49
N ALA A 30 6.18 1.10 8.35
CA ALA A 30 4.72 1.22 8.34
C ALA A 30 4.05 0.01 8.99
N HIS A 31 3.31 0.28 10.06
CA HIS A 31 2.45 -0.69 10.72
C HIS A 31 1.17 -0.92 9.92
N LYS A 32 0.68 -2.15 9.99
CA LYS A 32 -0.44 -2.66 9.21
C LYS A 32 -1.37 -3.43 10.11
N PHE A 33 -2.66 -3.42 9.82
CA PHE A 33 -3.61 -4.37 10.38
C PHE A 33 -4.08 -5.31 9.28
N ILE A 34 -3.92 -6.61 9.49
CA ILE A 34 -4.26 -7.63 8.50
C ILE A 34 -5.59 -8.27 8.86
N ILE A 35 -6.52 -8.29 7.90
CA ILE A 35 -7.83 -8.92 8.04
C ILE A 35 -7.92 -10.06 7.01
N PRO A 36 -7.93 -11.33 7.42
CA PRO A 36 -8.08 -12.42 6.47
C PRO A 36 -9.50 -12.43 5.90
N VAL A 37 -9.60 -12.66 4.60
CA VAL A 37 -10.89 -12.91 3.95
C VAL A 37 -11.16 -14.41 4.06
N PRO A 38 -12.28 -14.84 4.67
CA PRO A 38 -12.63 -16.26 4.73
C PRO A 38 -13.22 -16.72 3.39
N LYS A 39 -13.63 -17.99 3.33
CA LYS A 39 -14.40 -18.51 2.20
C LYS A 39 -15.81 -17.91 2.27
N LEU A 40 -16.12 -17.02 1.33
CA LEU A 40 -17.39 -16.28 1.31
C LEU A 40 -18.53 -17.09 0.66
N GLY A 41 -18.22 -18.10 -0.15
CA GLY A 41 -19.23 -18.95 -0.78
C GLY A 41 -20.24 -18.15 -1.62
N GLU A 42 -21.53 -18.39 -1.39
CA GLU A 42 -22.62 -17.69 -2.11
C GLU A 42 -22.67 -16.19 -1.79
N GLN A 43 -22.10 -15.75 -0.66
CA GLN A 43 -22.04 -14.35 -0.25
C GLN A 43 -20.95 -13.56 -1.00
N ALA A 44 -20.07 -14.25 -1.72
CA ALA A 44 -19.02 -13.60 -2.52
C ALA A 44 -19.66 -12.81 -3.66
N GLU A 45 -19.28 -11.55 -3.84
CA GLU A 45 -19.78 -10.71 -4.94
C GLU A 45 -18.88 -10.80 -6.18
N PRO A 46 -19.39 -10.47 -7.39
CA PRO A 46 -18.55 -10.38 -8.59
C PRO A 46 -17.42 -9.36 -8.40
N LEU A 47 -16.18 -9.73 -8.74
CA LEU A 47 -15.00 -8.86 -8.63
C LEU A 47 -14.87 -7.92 -9.83
N VAL A 48 -15.88 -7.07 -10.02
CA VAL A 48 -15.98 -6.13 -11.13
C VAL A 48 -16.14 -4.70 -10.62
N TYR A 49 -15.80 -3.72 -11.45
CA TYR A 49 -16.04 -2.32 -11.11
C TYR A 49 -17.54 -2.05 -10.92
N PRO A 50 -17.92 -1.22 -9.94
CA PRO A 50 -19.32 -0.91 -9.66
C PRO A 50 -19.94 0.01 -10.72
N ALA A 51 -21.27 0.16 -10.66
CA ALA A 51 -22.08 0.77 -11.73
C ALA A 51 -21.70 2.24 -12.02
N GLU A 52 -21.24 2.97 -11.01
CA GLU A 52 -20.83 4.36 -11.07
C GLU A 52 -19.43 4.57 -11.68
N HIS A 53 -18.67 3.50 -11.92
CA HIS A 53 -17.32 3.57 -12.47
C HIS A 53 -17.33 3.55 -14.02
N PRO A 54 -16.43 4.27 -14.72
CA PRO A 54 -16.35 4.22 -16.18
C PRO A 54 -16.14 2.82 -16.77
N GLN A 55 -15.54 1.91 -16.00
CA GLN A 55 -15.31 0.51 -16.37
C GLN A 55 -16.33 -0.45 -15.75
N ALA A 56 -17.52 0.03 -15.36
CA ALA A 56 -18.57 -0.76 -14.70
C ALA A 56 -18.76 -2.14 -15.35
N GLY A 57 -18.80 -3.19 -14.51
CA GLY A 57 -18.96 -4.58 -14.96
C GLY A 57 -17.70 -5.24 -15.53
N GLN A 58 -16.62 -4.50 -15.79
CA GLN A 58 -15.32 -5.07 -16.16
C GLN A 58 -14.60 -5.63 -14.93
N PRO A 59 -13.79 -6.69 -15.06
CA PRO A 59 -13.01 -7.24 -13.95
C PRO A 59 -12.05 -6.21 -13.34
N ILE A 60 -11.97 -6.19 -12.01
CA ILE A 60 -10.90 -5.47 -11.30
C ILE A 60 -9.61 -6.27 -11.44
N VAL A 61 -8.52 -5.59 -11.79
CA VAL A 61 -7.23 -6.20 -12.12
C VAL A 61 -6.16 -5.96 -11.05
N ASP A 62 -5.18 -6.87 -10.97
CA ASP A 62 -3.97 -6.72 -10.18
C ASP A 62 -3.01 -5.72 -10.83
N TYR A 63 -1.89 -5.42 -10.13
CA TYR A 63 -0.84 -4.52 -10.63
C TYR A 63 -0.17 -4.97 -11.96
N LYS A 64 -0.47 -6.18 -12.47
CA LYS A 64 -0.01 -6.69 -13.77
C LYS A 64 -1.12 -6.64 -14.82
N GLY A 65 -2.27 -6.03 -14.54
CA GLY A 65 -3.42 -5.98 -15.44
C GLY A 65 -4.18 -7.30 -15.55
N ARG A 66 -3.99 -8.25 -14.62
CA ARG A 66 -4.69 -9.54 -14.65
C ARG A 66 -5.88 -9.52 -13.69
N PRO A 67 -7.04 -10.10 -14.04
CA PRO A 67 -8.17 -10.18 -13.13
C PRO A 67 -7.78 -10.78 -11.77
N VAL A 68 -8.21 -10.15 -10.68
CA VAL A 68 -7.91 -10.60 -9.31
C VAL A 68 -8.59 -11.94 -9.01
N GLY A 69 -9.76 -12.19 -9.61
CA GLY A 69 -10.55 -13.40 -9.49
C GLY A 69 -11.96 -13.16 -10.03
N GLU A 70 -12.85 -14.14 -9.88
CA GLU A 70 -14.25 -14.01 -10.33
C GLU A 70 -15.16 -13.47 -9.23
N ARG A 71 -15.01 -13.97 -8.00
CA ARG A 71 -15.88 -13.64 -6.87
C ARG A 71 -15.11 -13.42 -5.57
N GLY A 72 -15.61 -12.50 -4.74
CA GLY A 72 -15.02 -12.20 -3.44
C GLY A 72 -15.60 -10.97 -2.78
N LEU A 73 -14.75 -10.00 -2.47
CA LEU A 73 -15.12 -8.71 -1.91
C LEU A 73 -14.51 -7.58 -2.75
N VAL A 74 -15.32 -6.59 -3.09
CA VAL A 74 -14.95 -5.32 -3.72
C VAL A 74 -15.08 -4.21 -2.67
N PHE A 75 -14.05 -3.36 -2.57
CA PHE A 75 -13.99 -2.25 -1.62
C PHE A 75 -13.21 -1.07 -2.21
N PHE A 76 -13.38 0.12 -1.63
CA PHE A 76 -12.75 1.34 -2.14
C PHE A 76 -11.58 1.75 -1.24
N ASN A 77 -10.40 1.94 -1.83
CA ASN A 77 -9.27 2.60 -1.18
C ASN A 77 -9.47 4.12 -1.31
N GLN A 78 -9.74 4.78 -0.19
CA GLN A 78 -9.96 6.22 -0.15
C GLN A 78 -8.66 7.02 -0.29
N GLN A 79 -7.52 6.46 0.10
CA GLN A 79 -6.21 7.11 -0.10
C GLN A 79 -5.85 7.17 -1.58
N ASP A 80 -6.01 6.06 -2.30
CA ASP A 80 -5.64 5.94 -3.72
C ASP A 80 -6.77 6.32 -4.68
N GLN A 81 -7.98 6.56 -4.17
CA GLN A 81 -9.20 6.78 -4.95
C GLN A 81 -9.47 5.65 -5.96
N ALA A 82 -9.23 4.40 -5.55
CA ALA A 82 -9.24 3.24 -6.42
C ALA A 82 -10.10 2.11 -5.85
N TRP A 83 -10.83 1.44 -6.74
CA TRP A 83 -11.52 0.19 -6.40
C TRP A 83 -10.52 -0.96 -6.29
N GLN A 84 -10.64 -1.72 -5.21
CA GLN A 84 -9.83 -2.88 -4.88
C GLN A 84 -10.73 -4.11 -4.82
N ALA A 85 -10.14 -5.27 -5.09
CA ALA A 85 -10.84 -6.54 -5.04
C ALA A 85 -9.98 -7.58 -4.30
N VAL A 86 -10.62 -8.50 -3.60
CA VAL A 86 -9.95 -9.62 -2.93
C VAL A 86 -10.74 -10.91 -3.15
N PRO A 87 -10.10 -12.03 -3.54
CA PRO A 87 -10.79 -13.29 -3.73
C PRO A 87 -11.46 -13.81 -2.46
N GLY A 88 -12.70 -14.29 -2.60
CA GLY A 88 -13.50 -14.87 -1.51
C GLY A 88 -13.28 -16.37 -1.31
N ASP A 89 -12.15 -16.90 -1.76
CA ASP A 89 -11.79 -18.33 -1.71
C ASP A 89 -10.99 -18.73 -0.45
N GLY A 90 -10.72 -17.75 0.43
CA GLY A 90 -9.92 -17.92 1.64
C GLY A 90 -8.42 -17.68 1.45
N SER A 91 -7.93 -17.34 0.26
CA SER A 91 -6.51 -17.06 -0.01
C SER A 91 -6.11 -15.61 0.24
N GLY A 92 -7.09 -14.70 0.19
CA GLY A 92 -6.91 -13.27 0.27
C GLY A 92 -6.84 -12.70 1.69
N VAL A 93 -6.25 -11.52 1.78
CA VAL A 93 -6.32 -10.65 2.97
C VAL A 93 -6.59 -9.22 2.54
N ILE A 94 -7.16 -8.43 3.44
CA ILE A 94 -7.22 -6.97 3.35
C ILE A 94 -6.15 -6.42 4.28
N ILE A 95 -5.37 -5.48 3.80
CA ILE A 95 -4.34 -4.77 4.55
C ILE A 95 -4.83 -3.36 4.78
N VAL A 96 -5.01 -2.99 6.04
CA VAL A 96 -5.18 -1.60 6.47
C VAL A 96 -3.79 -1.08 6.82
N ASN A 97 -3.33 -0.02 6.14
CA ASN A 97 -1.97 0.48 6.28
C ASN A 97 -1.90 1.69 7.23
N GLU A 98 -0.68 2.03 7.65
CA GLU A 98 -0.39 3.14 8.56
C GLU A 98 -1.19 3.13 9.88
N VAL A 99 -1.44 1.94 10.42
CA VAL A 99 -2.25 1.75 11.63
C VAL A 99 -1.45 2.06 12.90
N ALA A 100 -1.96 2.90 13.79
CA ALA A 100 -1.39 3.11 15.12
C ALA A 100 -1.82 2.00 16.10
N PRO A 101 -1.04 1.68 17.15
CA PRO A 101 -1.40 0.62 18.10
C PRO A 101 -2.81 0.77 18.73
N PRO A 102 -3.27 1.97 19.15
CA PRO A 102 -4.63 2.11 19.68
C PRO A 102 -5.73 1.85 18.64
N GLN A 103 -5.48 2.17 17.37
CA GLN A 103 -6.42 1.88 16.28
C GLN A 103 -6.46 0.38 15.99
N ALA A 104 -5.31 -0.32 16.11
CA ALA A 104 -5.26 -1.78 15.95
C ALA A 104 -6.10 -2.51 17.01
N VAL A 105 -6.08 -2.05 18.25
CA VAL A 105 -6.94 -2.58 19.32
C VAL A 105 -8.41 -2.37 18.99
N GLN A 106 -8.79 -1.15 18.59
CA GLN A 106 -10.18 -0.83 18.20
C GLN A 106 -10.65 -1.63 16.97
N LEU A 107 -9.78 -1.88 16.00
CA LEU A 107 -10.09 -2.75 14.86
C LEU A 107 -10.33 -4.19 15.29
N ASP A 108 -9.48 -4.77 16.14
CA ASP A 108 -9.69 -6.13 16.66
C ASP A 108 -11.00 -6.23 17.45
N GLU A 109 -11.31 -5.24 18.29
CA GLU A 109 -12.58 -5.17 19.02
C GLU A 109 -13.78 -5.12 18.08
N ALA A 110 -13.75 -4.25 17.05
CA ALA A 110 -14.82 -4.15 16.05
C ALA A 110 -15.02 -5.48 15.30
N ILE A 111 -13.93 -6.18 14.97
CA ILE A 111 -13.98 -7.50 14.31
C ILE A 111 -14.60 -8.54 15.26
N ARG A 112 -14.15 -8.59 16.52
CA ARG A 112 -14.65 -9.57 17.52
C ARG A 112 -16.11 -9.36 17.92
N GLN A 113 -16.60 -8.12 17.84
CA GLN A 113 -18.03 -7.84 18.01
C GLN A 113 -18.89 -8.49 16.92
N ARG A 114 -18.32 -8.76 15.73
CA ARG A 114 -19.06 -9.38 14.61
C ARG A 114 -18.88 -10.87 14.55
N SER A 115 -17.67 -11.36 14.83
CA SER A 115 -17.43 -12.78 14.99
C SER A 115 -16.31 -13.06 15.98
N GLN A 116 -16.56 -14.00 16.91
CA GLN A 116 -15.52 -14.53 17.79
C GLN A 116 -14.46 -15.34 17.02
N ASP A 117 -14.87 -15.97 15.92
CA ASP A 117 -13.97 -16.65 14.99
C ASP A 117 -13.99 -15.93 13.64
N ILE A 118 -12.88 -15.26 13.35
CA ILE A 118 -12.65 -14.49 12.11
C ILE A 118 -12.83 -15.34 10.84
N GLY A 119 -12.77 -16.67 10.93
CA GLY A 119 -13.07 -17.59 9.83
C GLY A 119 -14.53 -17.57 9.36
N TYR A 120 -15.45 -16.97 10.14
CA TYR A 120 -16.88 -16.88 9.83
C TYR A 120 -17.34 -15.46 9.48
N LEU A 121 -16.43 -14.50 9.28
CA LEU A 121 -16.81 -13.16 8.82
C LEU A 121 -17.49 -13.24 7.45
N THR A 122 -18.63 -12.57 7.31
CA THR A 122 -19.33 -12.47 6.02
C THR A 122 -18.77 -11.32 5.19
N ALA A 123 -19.15 -11.26 3.90
CA ALA A 123 -18.82 -10.11 3.06
C ALA A 123 -19.40 -8.80 3.63
N ALA A 124 -20.60 -8.86 4.22
CA ALA A 124 -21.23 -7.72 4.88
C ALA A 124 -20.44 -7.25 6.11
N ASP A 125 -20.02 -8.19 6.97
CA ASP A 125 -19.18 -7.86 8.13
C ASP A 125 -17.89 -7.16 7.72
N LEU A 126 -17.20 -7.69 6.70
CA LEU A 126 -15.98 -7.09 6.17
C LEU A 126 -16.22 -5.67 5.67
N LYS A 127 -17.32 -5.40 4.94
CA LYS A 127 -17.66 -4.03 4.51
C LYS A 127 -17.95 -3.10 5.68
N GLU A 128 -18.64 -3.58 6.72
CA GLU A 128 -18.90 -2.79 7.92
C GLU A 128 -17.62 -2.50 8.71
N ILE A 129 -16.69 -3.46 8.81
CA ILE A 129 -15.36 -3.27 9.42
C ILE A 129 -14.56 -2.22 8.65
N LEU A 130 -14.54 -2.29 7.31
CA LEU A 130 -13.85 -1.30 6.48
C LEU A 130 -14.51 0.08 6.56
N HIS A 131 -15.84 0.12 6.63
CA HIS A 131 -16.56 1.36 6.85
C HIS A 131 -16.16 1.99 8.19
N TYR A 132 -16.18 1.22 9.28
CA TYR A 132 -15.72 1.66 10.60
C TYR A 132 -14.27 2.15 10.59
N ALA A 133 -13.36 1.40 9.96
CA ALA A 133 -11.96 1.79 9.81
C ALA A 133 -11.83 3.17 9.16
N SER A 134 -12.60 3.42 8.10
CA SER A 134 -12.57 4.69 7.38
C SER A 134 -13.24 5.84 8.14
N THR A 135 -14.44 5.65 8.68
CA THR A 135 -15.27 6.75 9.20
C THR A 135 -15.04 7.06 10.67
N VAL A 136 -14.61 6.07 11.45
CA VAL A 136 -14.38 6.22 12.89
C VAL A 136 -12.88 6.33 13.19
N LEU A 137 -12.05 5.52 12.54
CA LEU A 137 -10.61 5.49 12.83
C LEU A 137 -9.78 6.37 11.88
N GLY A 138 -10.35 6.88 10.79
CA GLY A 138 -9.62 7.67 9.79
C GLY A 138 -8.59 6.86 8.99
N LEU A 139 -8.79 5.54 8.88
CA LEU A 139 -7.91 4.64 8.16
C LEU A 139 -8.39 4.50 6.71
N HIS A 140 -7.77 5.26 5.81
CA HIS A 140 -8.21 5.41 4.42
C HIS A 140 -7.40 4.58 3.42
N ASP A 141 -6.18 4.16 3.79
CA ASP A 141 -5.29 3.35 2.95
C ASP A 141 -5.53 1.85 3.20
N VAL A 142 -6.32 1.24 2.30
CA VAL A 142 -6.69 -0.17 2.36
C VAL A 142 -6.48 -0.85 1.01
N TYR A 143 -5.83 -2.01 1.00
CA TYR A 143 -5.57 -2.75 -0.25
C TYR A 143 -5.56 -4.25 -0.02
N ASN A 144 -5.72 -5.02 -1.11
CA ASN A 144 -5.73 -6.47 -1.04
C ASN A 144 -4.30 -7.04 -1.08
N SER A 145 -4.14 -8.23 -0.52
CA SER A 145 -2.96 -9.07 -0.72
C SER A 145 -3.31 -10.54 -0.51
N THR A 146 -2.29 -11.39 -0.36
CA THR A 146 -2.46 -12.83 -0.12
C THR A 146 -1.97 -13.22 1.27
N ARG A 147 -2.50 -14.32 1.82
CA ARG A 147 -1.99 -14.92 3.06
C ARG A 147 -0.52 -15.32 2.94
N THR A 148 -0.10 -15.82 1.77
CA THR A 148 1.30 -16.13 1.47
C THR A 148 2.20 -14.91 1.63
N TYR A 149 1.79 -13.77 1.08
CA TYR A 149 2.55 -12.52 1.24
C TYR A 149 2.69 -12.14 2.73
N VAL A 150 1.64 -12.28 3.53
CA VAL A 150 1.68 -11.99 4.97
C VAL A 150 2.71 -12.87 5.68
N GLN A 151 2.68 -14.18 5.43
CA GLN A 151 3.60 -15.14 6.04
C GLN A 151 5.07 -14.91 5.61
N GLU A 152 5.28 -14.58 4.33
CA GLU A 152 6.61 -14.40 3.76
C GLU A 152 7.24 -13.06 4.13
N LYS A 153 6.45 -11.97 4.19
CA LYS A 153 6.96 -10.60 4.24
C LYS A 153 6.68 -9.86 5.52
N LEU A 154 5.70 -10.30 6.32
CA LEU A 154 5.30 -9.60 7.53
C LEU A 154 5.71 -10.37 8.79
N VAL A 155 5.83 -9.61 9.87
CA VAL A 155 6.05 -10.09 11.24
C VAL A 155 5.14 -9.31 12.18
N PRO A 156 4.80 -9.86 13.36
CA PRO A 156 4.09 -9.10 14.38
C PRO A 156 4.84 -7.79 14.67
N ALA A 157 4.10 -6.68 14.73
CA ALA A 157 4.67 -5.46 15.26
C ALA A 157 4.81 -5.64 16.78
N ALA A 158 5.97 -5.28 17.35
CA ALA A 158 6.20 -5.38 18.80
C ALA A 158 5.18 -4.48 19.53
N SER A 159 4.06 -5.07 19.96
CA SER A 159 2.89 -4.39 20.48
C SER A 159 2.03 -5.37 21.27
N GLU A 160 1.32 -4.86 22.28
CA GLU A 160 0.24 -5.57 22.98
C GLU A 160 -1.01 -5.76 22.11
N ALA A 161 -1.03 -5.20 20.90
CA ALA A 161 -2.14 -5.35 19.97
C ALA A 161 -2.28 -6.82 19.49
N PRO A 162 -3.50 -7.29 19.20
CA PRO A 162 -3.74 -8.67 18.78
C PRO A 162 -3.02 -9.03 17.48
N THR A 163 -2.33 -10.17 17.46
CA THR A 163 -1.61 -10.68 16.29
C THR A 163 -1.69 -12.21 16.18
N SER A 164 -1.74 -12.71 14.94
CA SER A 164 -1.54 -14.12 14.61
C SER A 164 -1.01 -14.27 13.18
N VAL A 165 0.28 -14.60 13.05
CA VAL A 165 0.91 -14.81 11.74
C VAL A 165 0.30 -16.01 11.02
N GLU A 166 0.06 -17.10 11.75
CA GLU A 166 -0.56 -18.31 11.21
C GLU A 166 -1.93 -18.02 10.59
N LYS A 167 -2.73 -17.19 11.26
CA LYS A 167 -4.05 -16.79 10.78
C LYS A 167 -4.01 -15.62 9.79
N ALA A 168 -2.81 -15.11 9.47
CA ALA A 168 -2.63 -13.88 8.70
C ALA A 168 -3.53 -12.74 9.23
N TYR A 169 -3.46 -12.49 10.54
CA TYR A 169 -4.39 -11.60 11.24
C TYR A 169 -3.68 -10.65 12.21
N GLY A 170 -4.16 -9.42 12.30
CA GLY A 170 -3.82 -8.47 13.35
C GLY A 170 -2.68 -7.52 13.01
N PHE A 171 -2.05 -6.97 14.06
CA PHE A 171 -1.10 -5.87 13.96
C PHE A 171 0.31 -6.30 13.54
N MET A 172 0.72 -5.95 12.32
CA MET A 172 1.95 -6.42 11.71
C MET A 172 2.80 -5.30 11.12
N LYS A 173 4.06 -5.61 10.83
CA LYS A 173 4.97 -4.77 10.04
C LYS A 173 5.80 -5.59 9.09
N ARG A 174 6.49 -4.94 8.15
CA ARG A 174 7.42 -5.63 7.26
C ARG A 174 8.63 -6.17 8.02
N LYS A 175 9.16 -7.29 7.53
CA LYS A 175 10.47 -7.83 7.91
C LYS A 175 11.55 -6.78 7.67
N ARG A 176 12.51 -6.64 8.60
CA ARG A 176 13.58 -5.63 8.50
C ARG A 176 14.61 -5.98 7.43
N GLU A 177 14.67 -7.25 7.05
CA GLU A 177 15.52 -7.78 5.99
C GLU A 177 15.03 -7.36 4.59
N ASP A 178 13.80 -6.85 4.49
CA ASP A 178 13.17 -6.41 3.24
C ASP A 178 13.64 -4.98 2.90
N LEU A 179 14.91 -4.87 2.50
CA LEU A 179 15.57 -3.61 2.16
C LEU A 179 15.04 -3.01 0.86
N TYR A 180 15.11 -1.68 0.80
CA TYR A 180 14.87 -0.86 -0.38
C TYR A 180 16.05 0.07 -0.61
N GLN A 181 16.21 0.51 -1.86
CA GLN A 181 17.07 1.63 -2.21
C GLN A 181 16.22 2.85 -2.52
N ALA A 182 16.49 3.98 -1.89
CA ALA A 182 15.74 5.22 -2.04
C ALA A 182 16.59 6.32 -2.68
N ILE A 183 15.99 7.10 -3.57
CA ILE A 183 16.57 8.30 -4.18
C ILE A 183 15.58 9.44 -3.98
N TYR A 184 16.06 10.58 -3.49
CA TYR A 184 15.26 11.80 -3.39
C TYR A 184 15.45 12.68 -4.63
N ILE A 185 14.36 13.16 -5.19
CA ILE A 185 14.35 14.15 -6.28
C ILE A 185 13.71 15.42 -5.69
N PRO A 186 14.50 16.48 -5.44
CA PRO A 186 13.98 17.70 -4.81
C PRO A 186 13.16 18.57 -5.76
N GLU A 187 13.36 18.46 -7.07
CA GLU A 187 12.61 19.20 -8.07
C GLU A 187 11.20 18.64 -8.29
N GLN A 188 10.32 19.44 -8.88
CA GLN A 188 9.03 18.96 -9.35
C GLN A 188 9.21 18.01 -10.55
N PHE A 189 8.53 16.86 -10.54
CA PHE A 189 8.64 15.89 -11.63
C PHE A 189 7.39 15.03 -11.80
N ILE A 190 7.30 14.39 -12.96
CA ILE A 190 6.34 13.35 -13.29
C ILE A 190 7.11 12.04 -13.41
N PHE A 191 6.70 11.03 -12.65
CA PHE A 191 7.29 9.70 -12.73
C PHE A 191 6.45 8.79 -13.62
N GLU A 192 7.01 8.40 -14.76
CA GLU A 192 6.44 7.41 -15.69
C GLU A 192 6.94 6.01 -15.31
N GLY A 193 6.58 5.59 -14.10
CA GLY A 193 6.95 4.28 -13.52
C GLY A 193 6.01 3.13 -13.92
N PRO A 194 6.08 1.97 -13.23
CA PRO A 194 5.24 0.81 -13.54
C PRO A 194 3.76 0.96 -13.16
N ALA A 195 3.36 2.11 -12.63
CA ALA A 195 1.96 2.40 -12.33
C ALA A 195 1.18 2.72 -13.61
N GLU A 196 -0.12 2.42 -13.62
CA GLU A 196 -1.00 2.68 -14.77
C GLU A 196 -1.12 4.18 -15.09
N THR A 197 -1.01 5.04 -14.07
CA THR A 197 -0.99 6.49 -14.21
C THR A 197 0.35 7.07 -13.77
N ALA A 198 0.84 8.03 -14.55
CA ALA A 198 2.05 8.77 -14.21
C ALA A 198 1.84 9.53 -12.90
N GLN A 199 2.81 9.44 -11.99
CA GLN A 199 2.71 10.04 -10.66
C GLN A 199 3.29 11.45 -10.67
N VAL A 200 2.53 12.42 -10.18
CA VAL A 200 2.94 13.82 -10.17
C VAL A 200 3.49 14.20 -8.79
N PHE A 201 4.72 14.72 -8.77
CA PHE A 201 5.41 15.19 -7.58
C PHE A 201 5.67 16.69 -7.72
N ALA A 202 4.73 17.51 -7.23
CA ALA A 202 4.81 18.97 -7.37
C ALA A 202 5.88 19.62 -6.46
N HIS A 203 6.33 18.91 -5.44
CA HIS A 203 7.23 19.42 -4.39
C HIS A 203 8.39 18.46 -4.11
N GLY A 204 8.85 17.77 -5.15
CA GLY A 204 9.81 16.68 -4.99
C GLY A 204 9.16 15.38 -4.51
N GLY A 205 9.95 14.32 -4.51
CA GLY A 205 9.47 12.97 -4.30
C GLY A 205 10.60 11.99 -4.09
N VAL A 206 10.28 10.84 -3.48
CA VAL A 206 11.23 9.76 -3.27
C VAL A 206 10.85 8.61 -4.19
N ILE A 207 11.80 8.14 -5.01
CA ILE A 207 11.63 6.87 -5.72
C ILE A 207 12.36 5.79 -4.93
N ILE A 208 11.67 4.69 -4.68
CA ILE A 208 12.25 3.49 -4.08
C ILE A 208 12.30 2.35 -5.07
N GLU A 209 13.33 1.52 -4.93
CA GLU A 209 13.54 0.30 -5.67
C GLU A 209 13.67 -0.89 -4.72
N GLN A 210 13.05 -2.01 -5.10
CA GLN A 210 13.28 -3.31 -4.49
C GLN A 210 13.06 -4.41 -5.53
N GLN A 211 14.12 -5.18 -5.80
CA GLN A 211 14.09 -6.36 -6.68
C GLN A 211 13.53 -6.04 -8.09
N GLY A 212 13.98 -4.94 -8.68
CA GLY A 212 13.57 -4.40 -9.97
C GLY A 212 12.24 -3.66 -9.96
N LYS A 213 11.57 -3.53 -8.81
CA LYS A 213 10.26 -2.86 -8.71
C LYS A 213 10.40 -1.45 -8.16
N LEU A 214 9.90 -0.48 -8.91
CA LEU A 214 9.97 0.94 -8.58
C LEU A 214 8.64 1.48 -8.05
N ARG A 215 8.69 2.41 -7.10
CA ARG A 215 7.52 3.16 -6.60
C ARG A 215 7.91 4.59 -6.27
N GLY A 216 7.05 5.54 -6.63
CA GLY A 216 7.14 6.91 -6.14
C GLY A 216 6.39 7.06 -4.82
N ILE A 217 6.93 7.88 -3.93
CA ILE A 217 6.39 8.15 -2.60
C ILE A 217 6.52 9.64 -2.29
N GLN A 218 5.44 10.26 -1.80
CA GLN A 218 5.46 11.65 -1.36
C GLN A 218 6.41 11.81 -0.15
N PRO A 219 7.21 12.88 -0.06
CA PRO A 219 8.23 13.05 0.98
C PRO A 219 7.73 12.83 2.42
N GLU A 220 6.56 13.40 2.75
CA GLU A 220 5.94 13.31 4.07
C GLU A 220 5.48 11.90 4.42
N VAL A 221 4.98 11.14 3.43
CA VAL A 221 4.64 9.72 3.59
C VAL A 221 5.91 8.93 3.82
N PHE A 222 6.96 9.19 3.04
CA PHE A 222 8.24 8.50 3.16
C PHE A 222 8.87 8.66 4.55
N VAL A 223 8.99 9.91 5.03
CA VAL A 223 9.55 10.22 6.36
C VAL A 223 8.79 9.50 7.48
N ARG A 224 7.47 9.42 7.38
CA ARG A 224 6.62 8.75 8.39
C ARG A 224 6.78 7.23 8.34
N THR A 225 6.84 6.65 7.14
CA THR A 225 6.71 5.20 6.91
C THR A 225 8.02 4.45 6.68
N TYR A 226 9.14 5.14 6.50
CA TYR A 226 10.46 4.54 6.27
C TYR A 226 11.49 4.96 7.32
N ARG A 227 12.51 4.12 7.47
CA ARG A 227 13.70 4.33 8.31
C ARG A 227 14.95 4.00 7.51
N LEU A 228 16.09 4.54 7.92
CA LEU A 228 17.37 4.08 7.38
C LEU A 228 17.51 2.57 7.64
N ALA A 229 18.31 1.87 6.84
CA ALA A 229 18.54 0.43 7.04
C ALA A 229 19.08 0.07 8.43
N SER A 230 19.71 1.02 9.13
CA SER A 230 20.12 0.91 10.54
C SER A 230 18.96 0.93 11.54
N GLY A 231 17.73 1.24 11.10
CA GLY A 231 16.54 1.46 11.92
C GLY A 231 16.37 2.91 12.39
N GLN A 232 17.32 3.81 12.10
CA GLN A 232 17.24 5.20 12.52
C GLN A 232 16.13 5.97 11.77
N SER A 233 15.42 6.82 12.51
CA SER A 233 14.41 7.73 11.95
C SER A 233 15.01 8.72 10.95
N ILE A 234 14.33 8.83 9.82
CA ILE A 234 14.61 9.84 8.79
C ILE A 234 13.82 11.08 9.20
N GLN A 235 14.50 12.19 9.49
CA GLN A 235 13.84 13.44 9.91
C GLN A 235 13.36 14.26 8.72
N THR A 236 14.07 14.15 7.59
CA THR A 236 13.78 14.84 6.33
C THR A 236 14.34 14.04 5.16
N VAL A 237 13.68 14.10 4.00
CA VAL A 237 14.16 13.47 2.75
C VAL A 237 15.46 14.08 2.24
N ALA A 238 15.84 15.28 2.70
CA ALA A 238 17.13 15.90 2.38
C ALA A 238 18.34 15.12 2.92
N ALA A 239 18.13 14.17 3.85
CA ALA A 239 19.16 13.27 4.34
C ALA A 239 19.44 12.10 3.37
N LEU A 240 18.61 11.90 2.34
CA LEU A 240 18.77 10.86 1.34
C LEU A 240 19.74 11.31 0.25
N LYS A 241 20.29 10.33 -0.48
CA LYS A 241 21.00 10.64 -1.71
C LYS A 241 20.04 11.22 -2.73
N THR A 242 20.49 12.29 -3.38
CA THR A 242 19.72 12.99 -4.39
C THR A 242 20.15 12.58 -5.77
N LEU A 243 19.19 12.54 -6.70
CA LEU A 243 19.52 12.46 -8.12
C LEU A 243 20.16 13.80 -8.54
N PRO A 244 21.42 13.83 -9.01
CA PRO A 244 22.04 15.07 -9.45
C PRO A 244 21.33 15.62 -10.68
N LYS A 245 21.01 16.92 -10.66
CA LYS A 245 20.38 17.63 -11.79
C LYS A 245 21.10 17.44 -13.14
N ALA A 246 22.42 17.21 -13.12
CA ALA A 246 23.22 16.95 -14.32
C ALA A 246 22.93 15.59 -15.01
N GLN A 247 22.24 14.67 -14.33
CA GLN A 247 21.83 13.37 -14.88
C GLN A 247 20.41 13.40 -15.47
N LEU A 248 19.65 14.47 -15.23
CA LEU A 248 18.32 14.66 -15.80
C LEU A 248 18.47 15.32 -17.16
N SER A 249 18.42 14.51 -18.22
CA SER A 249 18.38 15.05 -19.58
C SER A 249 17.10 15.84 -19.80
N SER A 250 17.22 17.07 -20.29
CA SER A 250 16.09 17.86 -20.77
C SER A 250 15.59 17.23 -22.07
N GLY A 251 14.63 16.31 -21.96
CA GLY A 251 13.86 15.79 -23.09
C GLY A 251 12.89 16.82 -23.64
#